data_AF-A0ABD3WJ86-F1
#
_entry.id   AF-A0ABD3WJ86-F1
#
_cell.length_a   1.000
_cell.length_b   1.000
_cell.length_c   1.000
_cell.angle_alpha   90.00
_cell.angle_beta   90.00
_cell.angle_gamma   90.00
#
_symmetry.space_group_name_H-M   'P 1'
#
loop_
_entity.id
_entity.type
_entity.pdbx_description
1 polymer ?
#
loop_
_entity_poly.entity_id
_entity_poly.type
_entity_poly.pdbx_seq_one_letter_code
_entity_poly.pdbx_strand_id
1 'polypeptide(L)'
;MIMSFLWGGSKPSKVEGIALDEIKWLQTSLQQGMGYVDLLESNSEALKSAVESQTYTTQKLQQEWRSCNLKNVLTNKGTQTEETSNSEDIGCSGDAGSWERFPDEDHQSSDMHDENTESAVDPPPKQQDLQEYPDNILVKLLVNNQTVLMNQAIVNQKAVQNSTQWLQNLQQQVGTWFSENFESSLNEQEKKYKSLEDEKNQLSKTCKDLEEEKNRLIKNCKEHQLEKDQLSKKCKKLEEENTQLIKKCKELEEGKKEIERLKKDNDRLSSEINYMKNPAMTSSYSGRYRYSSYNPVQQNKPVTTQVYCPRKSELTTNVVSELSSTLQLQMLSWNLELVMQMCDMPSQISRSLPVIVICLNASRLGTDVSSALQGVPAGPNVAVLIFHHKDLHALPSQSSDRVLTGPEYKHVGAIIDMAYLTTKGMYSCEMNNKALETLIEFIKTHSHL
;
A
#
# COMPACT_ATOMS: atom_id res chain seq x y z
N MET A 1 -16.16 -39.20 18.38
CA MET A 1 -15.33 -39.70 17.26
C MET A 1 -16.06 -39.62 15.90
N ILE A 2 -16.91 -38.60 15.67
CA ILE A 2 -17.54 -38.31 14.36
C ILE A 2 -17.74 -36.78 14.22
N MET A 3 -16.65 -36.00 14.38
CA MET A 3 -16.65 -34.54 14.14
C MET A 3 -15.31 -34.06 13.53
N SER A 4 -14.50 -34.99 12.98
CA SER A 4 -13.09 -34.71 12.64
C SER A 4 -12.76 -34.73 11.15
N PHE A 5 -13.74 -34.73 10.25
CA PHE A 5 -13.49 -35.09 8.83
C PHE A 5 -13.86 -34.07 7.75
N LEU A 6 -14.21 -32.82 8.09
CA LEU A 6 -14.59 -31.82 7.06
C LEU A 6 -13.88 -30.47 7.12
N TRP A 7 -12.85 -30.30 7.94
CA TRP A 7 -11.99 -29.12 7.88
C TRP A 7 -10.60 -29.52 7.41
N GLY A 8 -10.38 -29.37 6.10
CA GLY A 8 -9.06 -29.45 5.50
C GLY A 8 -8.19 -28.30 6.00
N GLY A 9 -7.36 -28.58 7.00
CA GLY A 9 -5.95 -28.17 7.09
C GLY A 9 -5.54 -26.71 6.86
N SER A 10 -6.45 -25.73 6.86
CA SER A 10 -6.03 -24.33 6.86
C SER A 10 -5.76 -23.91 8.30
N LYS A 11 -4.50 -23.62 8.58
CA LYS A 11 -4.09 -22.95 9.81
C LYS A 11 -4.92 -21.66 9.93
N PRO A 12 -5.52 -21.36 11.10
CA PRO A 12 -6.22 -20.09 11.30
C PRO A 12 -5.29 -18.97 10.89
N SER A 13 -5.81 -18.02 10.12
CA SER A 13 -5.00 -16.90 9.65
C SER A 13 -4.45 -16.14 10.87
N LYS A 14 -3.27 -15.53 10.76
CA LYS A 14 -2.68 -14.74 11.86
C LYS A 14 -3.65 -13.69 12.43
N VAL A 15 -4.64 -13.28 11.65
CA VAL A 15 -5.65 -12.29 12.01
C VAL A 15 -6.71 -12.87 12.97
N GLU A 16 -7.12 -14.14 12.80
CA GLU A 16 -8.07 -14.80 13.72
C GLU A 16 -7.47 -15.08 15.11
N GLY A 17 -6.16 -15.34 15.18
CA GLY A 17 -5.46 -15.51 16.45
C GLY A 17 -5.44 -14.24 17.30
N ILE A 18 -5.21 -13.08 16.66
CA ILE A 18 -5.15 -11.78 17.35
C ILE A 18 -6.52 -11.38 17.91
N ALA A 19 -7.60 -11.60 17.15
CA ALA A 19 -8.95 -11.30 17.60
C ALA A 19 -9.39 -12.16 18.81
N LEU A 20 -8.98 -13.43 18.86
CA LEU A 20 -9.28 -14.33 19.99
C LEU A 20 -8.54 -13.94 21.27
N ASP A 21 -7.30 -13.46 21.15
CA ASP A 21 -6.51 -13.01 22.30
C ASP A 21 -7.02 -11.68 22.87
N GLU A 22 -7.47 -10.74 22.01
CA GLU A 22 -8.14 -9.50 22.45
C GLU A 22 -9.47 -9.78 23.16
N ILE A 23 -10.29 -10.70 22.65
CA ILE A 23 -11.56 -11.08 23.30
C ILE A 23 -11.30 -11.69 24.69
N LYS A 24 -10.29 -12.57 24.82
CA LYS A 24 -9.91 -13.15 26.12
C LYS A 24 -9.41 -12.11 27.11
N TRP A 25 -8.62 -11.14 26.63
CA TRP A 25 -8.12 -10.06 27.47
C TRP A 25 -9.28 -9.20 27.99
N LEU A 26 -10.18 -8.75 27.11
CA LEU A 26 -11.37 -7.98 27.48
C LEU A 26 -12.26 -8.74 28.48
N GLN A 27 -12.46 -10.04 28.28
CA GLN A 27 -13.27 -10.87 29.18
C GLN A 27 -12.64 -10.99 30.59
N THR A 28 -11.31 -11.08 30.66
CA THR A 28 -10.56 -11.14 31.92
C THR A 28 -10.60 -9.79 32.65
N SER A 29 -10.43 -8.68 31.93
CA SER A 29 -10.54 -7.33 32.50
C SER A 29 -11.96 -7.02 32.99
N LEU A 30 -12.99 -7.51 32.30
CA LEU A 30 -14.39 -7.35 32.75
C LEU A 30 -14.65 -8.13 34.05
N GLN A 31 -14.12 -9.36 34.17
CA GLN A 31 -14.22 -10.15 35.40
C GLN A 31 -13.50 -9.49 36.59
N GLN A 32 -12.31 -8.92 36.35
CA GLN A 32 -11.58 -8.18 37.38
C GLN A 32 -12.32 -6.90 37.80
N GLY A 33 -12.93 -6.19 36.84
CA GLY A 33 -13.75 -5.01 37.13
C GLY A 33 -15.00 -5.34 37.96
N MET A 34 -15.70 -6.44 37.66
CA MET A 34 -16.86 -6.88 38.44
C MET A 34 -16.49 -7.22 39.89
N GLY A 35 -15.34 -7.86 40.12
CA GLY A 35 -14.87 -8.14 41.50
C GLY A 35 -14.61 -6.88 42.34
N TYR A 36 -14.23 -5.77 41.70
CA TYR A 36 -14.10 -4.47 42.38
C TYR A 36 -15.46 -3.85 42.74
N VAL A 37 -16.50 -4.06 41.91
CA VAL A 37 -17.86 -3.59 42.20
C VAL A 37 -18.43 -4.35 43.40
N ASP A 38 -18.28 -5.69 43.44
CA ASP A 38 -18.73 -6.51 44.56
C ASP A 38 -18.04 -6.11 45.89
N LEU A 39 -16.74 -5.76 45.83
CA LEU A 39 -15.99 -5.30 46.99
C LEU A 39 -16.48 -3.93 47.50
N LEU A 40 -16.79 -3.01 46.58
CA LEU A 40 -17.32 -1.69 46.93
C LEU A 40 -18.74 -1.78 47.49
N GLU A 41 -19.57 -2.69 46.97
CA GLU A 41 -20.92 -2.94 47.48
C GLU A 41 -20.87 -3.55 48.88
N SER A 42 -19.99 -4.52 49.11
CA SER A 42 -19.77 -5.11 50.44
C SER A 42 -19.27 -4.08 51.47
N ASN A 43 -18.33 -3.21 51.09
CA ASN A 43 -17.85 -2.13 51.96
C ASN A 43 -18.93 -1.08 52.26
N SER A 44 -19.80 -0.78 51.28
CA SER A 44 -20.94 0.12 51.45
C SER A 44 -21.96 -0.45 52.45
N GLU A 45 -22.29 -1.74 52.36
CA GLU A 45 -23.17 -2.40 53.32
C GLU A 45 -22.57 -2.45 54.73
N ALA A 46 -21.26 -2.70 54.85
CA ALA A 46 -20.57 -2.68 56.12
C ALA A 46 -20.60 -1.29 56.79
N LEU A 47 -20.38 -0.22 56.01
CA LEU A 47 -20.49 1.16 56.47
C LEU A 47 -21.91 1.51 56.91
N LYS A 48 -22.93 1.09 56.14
CA LYS A 48 -24.33 1.30 56.48
C LYS A 48 -24.69 0.62 57.81
N SER A 49 -24.27 -0.64 57.98
CA SER A 49 -24.46 -1.40 59.22
C SER A 49 -23.77 -0.75 60.42
N ALA A 50 -22.55 -0.23 60.23
CA ALA A 50 -21.82 0.50 61.28
C ALA A 50 -22.55 1.78 61.71
N VAL A 51 -23.07 2.56 60.77
CA VAL A 51 -23.85 3.78 61.04
C VAL A 51 -25.18 3.45 61.73
N GLU A 52 -25.87 2.41 61.31
CA GLU A 52 -27.12 1.95 61.95
C GLU A 52 -26.87 1.50 63.40
N SER A 53 -25.78 0.76 63.64
CA SER A 53 -25.34 0.34 64.98
C SER A 53 -24.99 1.55 65.89
N GLN A 54 -24.29 2.54 65.35
CA GLN A 54 -23.94 3.77 66.08
C GLN A 54 -25.17 4.62 66.39
N THR A 55 -26.14 4.66 65.47
CA THR A 55 -27.42 5.35 65.66
C THR A 55 -28.25 4.67 66.75
N TYR A 56 -28.33 3.34 66.74
CA TYR A 56 -29.03 2.56 67.75
C TYR A 56 -28.42 2.74 69.15
N THR A 57 -27.10 2.66 69.28
CA THR A 57 -26.40 2.89 70.56
C THR A 57 -26.62 4.31 71.08
N THR A 58 -26.58 5.31 70.19
CA THR A 58 -26.88 6.70 70.56
C THR A 58 -28.32 6.87 71.05
N GLN A 59 -29.30 6.28 70.35
CA GLN A 59 -30.70 6.31 70.77
C GLN A 59 -30.92 5.60 72.12
N LYS A 60 -30.27 4.45 72.33
CA LYS A 60 -30.33 3.70 73.59
C LYS A 60 -29.79 4.51 74.76
N LEU A 61 -28.60 5.12 74.59
CA LEU A 61 -28.02 6.01 75.61
C LEU A 61 -28.94 7.21 75.89
N GLN A 62 -29.59 7.76 74.87
CA GLN A 62 -30.54 8.86 75.05
C GLN A 62 -31.80 8.43 75.80
N GLN A 63 -32.29 7.21 75.60
CA GLN A 63 -33.41 6.64 76.34
C GLN A 63 -33.04 6.32 77.81
N GLU A 64 -31.89 5.70 78.04
CA GLU A 64 -31.38 5.42 79.39
C GLU A 64 -31.16 6.72 80.17
N TRP A 65 -30.61 7.74 79.52
CA TRP A 65 -30.45 9.06 80.12
C TRP A 65 -31.80 9.68 80.51
N ARG A 66 -32.82 9.64 79.62
CA ARG A 66 -34.17 10.11 79.93
C ARG A 66 -34.78 9.35 81.11
N SER A 67 -34.57 8.04 81.19
CA SER A 67 -35.05 7.18 82.27
C SER A 67 -34.39 7.51 83.61
N CYS A 68 -33.06 7.70 83.64
CA CYS A 68 -32.33 8.12 84.84
C CYS A 68 -32.72 9.52 85.30
N ASN A 69 -32.93 10.46 84.37
CA ASN A 69 -33.34 11.80 84.72
C ASN A 69 -34.78 11.83 85.25
N LEU A 70 -35.69 11.01 84.69
CA LEU A 70 -37.03 10.84 85.26
C LEU A 70 -36.99 10.22 86.67
N LYS A 71 -36.14 9.21 86.89
CA LYS A 71 -35.95 8.60 88.21
C LYS A 71 -35.45 9.61 89.24
N ASN A 72 -34.48 10.45 88.89
CA ASN A 72 -33.96 11.49 89.80
C ASN A 72 -34.98 12.59 90.10
N VAL A 73 -35.85 12.92 89.15
CA VAL A 73 -36.98 13.85 89.37
C VAL A 73 -38.06 13.24 90.27
N LEU A 74 -38.25 11.91 90.22
CA LEU A 74 -39.22 11.19 91.05
C LEU A 74 -38.68 10.90 92.46
N THR A 75 -37.39 10.58 92.63
CA THR A 75 -36.76 10.37 93.95
C THR A 75 -36.59 11.66 94.74
N ASN A 76 -36.39 12.82 94.08
CA ASN A 76 -36.43 14.12 94.74
C ASN A 76 -37.83 14.58 95.20
N LYS A 77 -38.90 13.82 94.88
CA LYS A 77 -40.26 14.07 95.38
C LYS A 77 -40.71 13.12 96.50
N GLY A 78 -39.86 12.20 96.95
CA GLY A 78 -40.27 11.24 97.98
C GLY A 78 -39.10 10.59 98.71
N THR A 79 -38.61 11.25 99.76
CA THR A 79 -37.87 10.62 100.85
C THR A 79 -38.22 11.25 102.21
N GLN A 80 -39.22 10.65 102.86
CA GLN A 80 -39.22 10.12 104.23
C GLN A 80 -40.04 8.82 104.08
N THR A 81 -39.57 7.61 104.38
CA THR A 81 -38.89 7.04 105.56
C THR A 81 -38.31 5.65 105.20
N GLU A 82 -37.26 5.24 105.93
CA GLU A 82 -36.83 3.89 106.41
C GLU A 82 -37.24 2.63 105.58
N GLU A 83 -36.39 1.62 105.31
CA GLU A 83 -35.73 0.73 106.27
C GLU A 83 -34.91 -0.36 105.50
N THR A 84 -34.32 -1.27 106.25
CA THR A 84 -33.14 -2.14 106.02
C THR A 84 -33.20 -3.33 105.04
N SER A 85 -32.00 -3.77 104.64
CA SER A 85 -31.47 -5.16 104.64
C SER A 85 -31.19 -5.92 103.32
N ASN A 86 -29.98 -6.50 103.33
CA ASN A 86 -29.46 -7.74 102.72
C ASN A 86 -28.89 -7.82 101.28
N SER A 87 -27.67 -8.36 101.32
CA SER A 87 -26.78 -8.99 100.34
C SER A 87 -27.41 -9.67 99.12
N GLU A 88 -26.69 -9.62 97.99
CA GLU A 88 -26.11 -10.82 97.36
C GLU A 88 -25.10 -10.48 96.25
N ASP A 89 -24.01 -11.27 96.26
CA ASP A 89 -22.94 -11.37 95.27
C ASP A 89 -23.47 -11.78 93.89
N ILE A 90 -23.04 -11.10 92.81
CA ILE A 90 -22.80 -11.73 91.49
C ILE A 90 -21.60 -11.04 90.84
N GLY A 91 -20.51 -11.78 90.70
CA GLY A 91 -19.37 -11.40 89.85
C GLY A 91 -19.63 -11.72 88.38
N CYS A 92 -19.08 -10.89 87.49
CA CYS A 92 -18.77 -11.29 86.12
C CYS A 92 -17.45 -10.63 85.70
N SER A 93 -16.49 -11.51 85.47
CA SER A 93 -15.17 -11.34 84.86
C SER A 93 -15.23 -11.24 83.34
N GLY A 94 -14.19 -10.66 82.74
CA GLY A 94 -13.80 -10.85 81.34
C GLY A 94 -13.81 -9.54 80.54
N ASP A 95 -12.85 -9.21 79.69
CA ASP A 95 -11.56 -9.81 79.37
C ASP A 95 -10.78 -8.72 78.61
N ALA A 96 -9.48 -8.63 78.86
CA ALA A 96 -8.61 -7.63 78.25
C ALA A 96 -8.23 -8.08 76.82
N GLY A 97 -8.76 -7.38 75.81
CA GLY A 97 -8.38 -7.54 74.41
C GLY A 97 -7.25 -6.58 74.02
N SER A 98 -6.10 -7.16 73.72
CA SER A 98 -4.87 -6.58 73.18
C SER A 98 -5.09 -5.64 71.98
N TRP A 99 -4.50 -4.45 72.01
CA TRP A 99 -4.35 -3.58 70.83
C TRP A 99 -2.96 -3.81 70.23
N GLU A 100 -2.91 -4.45 69.06
CA GLU A 100 -1.71 -4.55 68.24
C GLU A 100 -1.50 -3.26 67.43
N ARG A 101 -0.21 -2.91 67.30
CA ARG A 101 0.35 -1.80 66.52
C ARG A 101 -0.04 -1.87 65.04
N PHE A 102 -0.30 -0.71 64.46
CA PHE A 102 -0.02 -0.44 63.04
C PHE A 102 1.11 0.60 62.92
N PRO A 103 1.91 0.55 61.85
CA PRO A 103 3.12 1.36 61.69
C PRO A 103 2.84 2.75 61.13
N ASP A 104 3.83 3.61 61.35
CA ASP A 104 3.99 4.96 60.82
C ASP A 104 3.94 4.99 59.28
N GLU A 105 3.22 5.97 58.73
CA GLU A 105 3.48 6.46 57.37
C GLU A 105 3.71 7.97 57.39
N ASP A 106 4.78 8.34 56.71
CA ASP A 106 5.46 9.61 56.70
C ASP A 106 4.61 10.77 56.16
N HIS A 107 4.74 11.90 56.83
CA HIS A 107 4.34 13.21 56.34
C HIS A 107 5.27 13.70 55.22
N GLN A 108 4.70 14.10 54.08
CA GLN A 108 5.28 15.13 53.22
C GLN A 108 4.38 16.37 53.19
N SER A 109 4.82 17.33 54.00
CA SER A 109 4.80 18.78 53.80
C SER A 109 4.42 19.28 52.39
N SER A 110 3.41 20.15 52.33
CA SER A 110 3.54 21.38 51.55
C SER A 110 2.79 22.52 52.23
N ASP A 111 3.54 23.60 52.44
CA ASP A 111 3.17 24.88 53.00
C ASP A 111 2.01 25.55 52.27
N MET A 112 1.15 26.27 53.00
CA MET A 112 0.68 27.60 52.57
C MET A 112 0.20 28.44 53.77
N HIS A 113 1.04 29.44 54.05
CA HIS A 113 0.79 30.81 54.50
C HIS A 113 -0.28 31.15 55.56
N ASP A 114 0.28 31.65 56.67
CA ASP A 114 -0.28 32.57 57.65
C ASP A 114 -1.00 33.78 57.03
N GLU A 115 -2.14 34.15 57.61
CA GLU A 115 -2.48 35.57 57.77
C GLU A 115 -3.22 35.80 59.11
N ASN A 116 -2.60 36.68 59.89
CA ASN A 116 -3.02 37.22 61.18
C ASN A 116 -4.44 37.78 61.16
N THR A 117 -5.18 37.62 62.26
CA THR A 117 -6.01 38.72 62.80
C THR A 117 -6.18 38.59 64.30
N GLU A 118 -6.05 39.75 64.94
CA GLU A 118 -5.68 39.99 66.32
C GLU A 118 -6.80 39.64 67.32
N SER A 119 -6.42 38.96 68.41
CA SER A 119 -7.25 38.81 69.59
C SER A 119 -7.15 40.06 70.47
N ALA A 120 -8.25 40.80 70.55
CA ALA A 120 -8.43 41.83 71.57
C ALA A 120 -8.53 41.16 72.94
N VAL A 121 -7.57 41.49 73.80
CA VAL A 121 -7.49 41.12 75.22
C VAL A 121 -8.54 41.92 75.98
N ASP A 122 -9.61 41.26 76.43
CA ASP A 122 -10.56 41.84 77.37
C ASP A 122 -10.12 41.64 78.84
N PRO A 123 -10.35 42.62 79.72
CA PRO A 123 -9.85 42.65 81.08
C PRO A 123 -10.58 41.68 82.02
N PRO A 124 -9.94 41.29 83.14
CA PRO A 124 -10.49 40.28 84.06
C PRO A 124 -11.70 40.83 84.82
N PRO A 125 -12.80 40.08 84.96
CA PRO A 125 -13.91 40.52 85.79
C PRO A 125 -13.53 40.37 87.27
N LYS A 126 -13.87 41.42 88.00
CA LYS A 126 -13.67 41.58 89.44
C LYS A 126 -14.44 40.49 90.20
N GLN A 127 -13.76 39.92 91.20
CA GLN A 127 -14.33 39.08 92.24
C GLN A 127 -15.49 39.84 92.92
N GLN A 128 -16.70 39.29 92.79
CA GLN A 128 -17.84 39.61 93.64
C GLN A 128 -18.20 38.35 94.42
N ASP A 129 -18.14 38.48 95.74
CA ASP A 129 -18.62 37.51 96.72
C ASP A 129 -20.11 37.21 96.47
N LEU A 130 -20.37 36.00 96.00
CA LEU A 130 -21.69 35.37 96.03
C LEU A 130 -21.51 33.99 96.64
N GLN A 131 -21.87 33.91 97.91
CA GLN A 131 -22.07 32.70 98.68
C GLN A 131 -23.31 31.98 98.09
N GLU A 132 -23.18 31.41 96.89
CA GLU A 132 -24.17 30.51 96.30
C GLU A 132 -23.96 29.10 96.84
N TYR A 133 -25.05 28.50 97.30
CA TYR A 133 -25.11 27.13 97.81
C TYR A 133 -24.49 26.13 96.80
N PRO A 134 -23.75 25.11 97.29
CA PRO A 134 -23.02 24.14 96.46
C PRO A 134 -23.90 23.37 95.45
N ASP A 135 -25.21 23.33 95.65
CA ASP A 135 -26.15 22.66 94.76
C ASP A 135 -26.40 23.40 93.42
N ASN A 136 -26.12 24.70 93.32
CA ASN A 136 -26.42 25.49 92.11
C ASN A 136 -25.27 25.49 91.07
N ILE A 137 -24.03 25.30 91.51
CA ILE A 137 -22.84 25.20 90.63
C ILE A 137 -22.82 23.87 89.88
N LEU A 138 -23.20 22.78 90.55
CA LEU A 138 -23.34 21.46 89.93
C LEU A 138 -24.40 21.46 88.83
N VAL A 139 -25.53 22.13 89.04
CA VAL A 139 -26.60 22.23 88.02
C VAL A 139 -26.15 23.05 86.81
N LYS A 140 -25.48 24.20 87.01
CA LYS A 140 -24.93 25.02 85.90
C LYS A 140 -23.86 24.26 85.10
N LEU A 141 -22.98 23.51 85.77
CA LEU A 141 -21.99 22.65 85.11
C LEU A 141 -22.63 21.50 84.33
N LEU A 142 -23.67 20.87 84.88
CA LEU A 142 -24.41 19.81 84.19
C LEU A 142 -25.08 20.33 82.91
N VAL A 143 -25.75 21.49 83.00
CA VAL A 143 -26.43 22.12 81.86
C VAL A 143 -25.42 22.57 80.79
N ASN A 144 -24.26 23.11 81.19
CA ASN A 144 -23.20 23.47 80.23
C ASN A 144 -22.62 22.23 79.54
N ASN A 145 -22.27 21.18 80.29
CA ASN A 145 -21.79 19.93 79.69
C ASN A 145 -22.82 19.31 78.74
N GLN A 146 -24.10 19.38 79.10
CA GLN A 146 -25.18 18.88 78.25
C GLN A 146 -25.35 19.72 76.96
N THR A 147 -25.19 21.03 77.05
CA THR A 147 -25.23 21.94 75.89
C THR A 147 -24.04 21.68 74.96
N VAL A 148 -22.85 21.46 75.52
CA VAL A 148 -21.64 21.11 74.74
C VAL A 148 -21.83 19.77 74.03
N LEU A 149 -22.33 18.75 74.72
CA LEU A 149 -22.61 17.44 74.12
C LEU A 149 -23.68 17.52 73.02
N MET A 150 -24.72 18.35 73.20
CA MET A 150 -25.77 18.55 72.19
C MET A 150 -25.24 19.30 70.96
N ASN A 151 -24.43 20.33 71.16
CA ASN A 151 -23.77 21.04 70.05
C ASN A 151 -22.80 20.13 69.30
N GLN A 152 -22.02 19.30 70.00
CA GLN A 152 -21.14 18.32 69.38
C GLN A 152 -21.94 17.28 68.58
N ALA A 153 -23.08 16.81 69.10
CA ALA A 153 -23.95 15.89 68.37
C ALA A 153 -24.52 16.52 67.08
N ILE A 154 -24.91 17.79 67.12
CA ILE A 154 -25.38 18.53 65.93
C ILE A 154 -24.27 18.69 64.91
N VAL A 155 -23.05 19.04 65.35
CA VAL A 155 -21.88 19.14 64.47
C VAL A 155 -21.56 17.80 63.81
N ASN A 156 -21.54 16.72 64.59
CA ASN A 156 -21.31 15.37 64.07
C ASN A 156 -22.41 14.94 63.10
N GLN A 157 -23.68 15.21 63.41
CA GLN A 157 -24.80 14.90 62.50
C GLN A 157 -24.69 15.64 61.17
N LYS A 158 -24.32 16.94 61.21
CA LYS A 158 -24.13 17.74 60.00
C LYS A 158 -22.92 17.26 59.18
N ALA A 159 -21.84 16.84 59.85
CA ALA A 159 -20.69 16.22 59.19
C ALA A 159 -21.08 14.92 58.48
N VAL A 160 -21.86 14.04 59.14
CA VAL A 160 -22.37 12.80 58.54
C VAL A 160 -23.26 13.11 57.33
N GLN A 161 -24.21 14.05 57.45
CA GLN A 161 -25.08 14.44 56.33
C GLN A 161 -24.29 14.97 55.13
N ASN A 162 -23.29 15.83 55.36
CA ASN A 162 -22.43 16.35 54.31
C ASN A 162 -21.63 15.22 53.63
N SER A 163 -21.07 14.29 54.40
CA SER A 163 -20.36 13.12 53.87
C SER A 163 -21.27 12.20 53.05
N THR A 164 -22.50 11.94 53.51
CA THR A 164 -23.48 11.14 52.76
C THR A 164 -23.87 11.83 51.45
N GLN A 165 -24.12 13.13 51.47
CA GLN A 165 -24.47 13.88 50.26
C GLN A 165 -23.31 13.92 49.26
N TRP A 166 -22.08 14.09 49.76
CA TRP A 166 -20.88 14.02 48.92
C TRP A 166 -20.71 12.64 48.27
N LEU A 167 -20.89 11.55 49.02
CA LEU A 167 -20.84 10.17 48.50
C LEU A 167 -21.92 9.93 47.43
N GLN A 168 -23.14 10.42 47.63
CA GLN A 168 -24.22 10.31 46.64
C GLN A 168 -23.88 11.05 45.34
N ASN A 169 -23.34 12.27 45.45
CA ASN A 169 -22.90 13.03 44.28
C ASN A 169 -21.77 12.31 43.54
N LEU A 170 -20.79 11.76 44.27
CA LEU A 170 -19.69 11.00 43.68
C LEU A 170 -20.21 9.74 42.97
N GLN A 171 -21.13 8.99 43.60
CA GLN A 171 -21.74 7.81 43.01
C GLN A 171 -22.53 8.15 41.73
N GLN A 172 -23.24 9.28 41.71
CA GLN A 172 -23.92 9.77 40.51
C GLN A 172 -22.95 10.21 39.41
N GLN A 173 -21.87 10.91 39.75
CA GLN A 173 -20.83 11.31 38.79
C GLN A 173 -20.12 10.10 38.19
N VAL A 174 -19.76 9.11 39.00
CA VAL A 174 -19.15 7.87 38.51
C VAL A 174 -20.13 7.09 37.62
N GLY A 175 -21.41 6.99 38.02
CA GLY A 175 -22.43 6.32 37.21
C GLY A 175 -22.64 6.97 35.84
N THR A 176 -22.78 8.30 35.81
CA THR A 176 -22.94 9.06 34.57
C THR A 176 -21.70 8.96 33.68
N TRP A 177 -20.50 9.14 34.23
CA TRP A 177 -19.25 8.99 33.50
C TRP A 177 -19.08 7.58 32.91
N PHE A 178 -19.44 6.54 33.67
CA PHE A 178 -19.35 5.16 33.20
C PHE A 178 -20.36 4.89 32.09
N SER A 179 -21.62 5.32 32.24
CA SER A 179 -22.64 5.17 31.21
C SER A 179 -22.26 5.87 29.91
N GLU A 180 -21.84 7.14 29.97
CA GLU A 180 -21.50 7.92 28.78
C GLU A 180 -20.28 7.36 28.04
N ASN A 181 -19.20 7.03 28.76
CA ASN A 181 -18.00 6.50 28.13
C ASN A 181 -18.18 5.08 27.60
N PHE A 182 -18.88 4.22 28.35
CA PHE A 182 -19.10 2.84 27.92
C PHE A 182 -20.06 2.78 26.73
N GLU A 183 -21.15 3.56 26.74
CA GLU A 183 -22.11 3.63 25.64
C GLU A 183 -21.49 4.26 24.39
N SER A 184 -20.66 5.31 24.54
CA SER A 184 -19.92 5.88 23.41
C SER A 184 -18.93 4.88 22.81
N SER A 185 -18.19 4.15 23.65
CA SER A 185 -17.25 3.11 23.20
C SER A 185 -17.96 1.96 22.49
N LEU A 186 -19.10 1.50 23.02
CA LEU A 186 -19.90 0.43 22.43
C LEU A 186 -20.48 0.84 21.06
N ASN A 187 -20.99 2.08 20.96
CA ASN A 187 -21.46 2.64 19.70
C ASN A 187 -20.34 2.79 18.66
N GLU A 188 -19.13 3.15 19.08
CA GLU A 188 -17.97 3.23 18.18
C GLU A 188 -17.56 1.84 17.66
N GLN A 189 -17.56 0.83 18.53
CA GLN A 189 -17.27 -0.55 18.14
C GLN A 189 -18.33 -1.11 17.19
N GLU A 190 -19.61 -0.82 17.43
CA GLU A 190 -20.69 -1.26 16.54
C GLU A 190 -20.55 -0.63 15.14
N LYS A 191 -20.16 0.65 15.06
CA LYS A 191 -19.87 1.32 13.79
C LYS A 191 -18.70 0.67 13.05
N LYS A 192 -17.62 0.35 13.76
CA LYS A 192 -16.46 -0.34 13.18
C LYS A 192 -16.85 -1.72 12.66
N TYR A 193 -17.65 -2.48 13.41
CA TYR A 193 -18.12 -3.80 12.99
C TYR A 193 -18.98 -3.73 11.72
N LYS A 194 -19.93 -2.78 11.66
CA LYS A 194 -20.76 -2.58 10.45
C LYS A 194 -19.91 -2.23 9.23
N SER A 195 -18.94 -1.31 9.39
CA SER A 195 -18.02 -0.94 8.32
C SER A 195 -17.20 -2.13 7.81
N LEU A 196 -16.71 -2.99 8.72
CA LEU A 196 -15.94 -4.18 8.33
C LEU A 196 -16.79 -5.23 7.62
N GLU A 197 -18.06 -5.40 8.02
CA GLU A 197 -18.97 -6.33 7.34
C GLU A 197 -19.31 -5.83 5.92
N ASP A 198 -19.49 -4.52 5.73
CA ASP A 198 -19.67 -3.92 4.40
C ASP A 198 -18.44 -4.11 3.51
N GLU A 199 -17.23 -3.90 4.04
CA GLU A 199 -15.97 -4.14 3.32
C GLU A 199 -15.82 -5.62 2.93
N LYS A 200 -16.12 -6.54 3.85
CA LYS A 200 -16.12 -7.99 3.59
C LYS A 200 -17.10 -8.38 2.49
N ASN A 201 -18.31 -7.79 2.48
CA ASN A 201 -19.30 -8.02 1.43
C ASN A 201 -18.82 -7.49 0.07
N GLN A 202 -18.20 -6.32 0.06
CA GLN A 202 -17.62 -5.73 -1.15
C GLN A 202 -16.47 -6.57 -1.70
N LEU A 203 -15.55 -7.03 -0.84
CA LEU A 203 -14.45 -7.92 -1.23
C LEU A 203 -14.97 -9.26 -1.75
N SER A 204 -16.01 -9.83 -1.12
CA SER A 204 -16.64 -11.06 -1.60
C SER A 204 -17.20 -10.91 -3.01
N LYS A 205 -17.83 -9.77 -3.31
CA LYS A 205 -18.33 -9.46 -4.66
C LYS A 205 -17.19 -9.34 -5.67
N THR A 206 -16.15 -8.57 -5.36
CA THR A 206 -14.98 -8.42 -6.25
C THR A 206 -14.27 -9.76 -6.51
N CYS A 207 -14.16 -10.63 -5.51
CA CYS A 207 -13.60 -11.98 -5.69
C CYS A 207 -14.43 -12.83 -6.67
N LYS A 208 -15.76 -12.73 -6.64
CA LYS A 208 -16.63 -13.42 -7.60
C LYS A 208 -16.45 -12.88 -9.01
N ASP A 209 -16.44 -11.56 -9.18
CA ASP A 209 -16.24 -10.90 -10.48
C ASP A 209 -14.89 -11.29 -11.10
N LEU A 210 -13.82 -11.33 -10.30
CA LEU A 210 -12.48 -11.74 -10.74
C LEU A 210 -12.41 -13.23 -11.12
N GLU A 211 -13.12 -14.10 -10.41
CA GLU A 211 -13.16 -15.53 -10.76
C GLU A 211 -13.93 -15.75 -12.08
N GLU A 212 -14.99 -14.99 -12.34
CA GLU A 212 -15.69 -15.01 -13.64
C GLU A 212 -14.80 -14.50 -14.77
N GLU A 213 -14.07 -13.40 -14.57
CA GLU A 213 -13.12 -12.88 -15.56
C GLU A 213 -11.99 -13.85 -15.85
N LYS A 214 -11.42 -14.48 -14.82
CA LYS A 214 -10.42 -15.55 -14.97
C LYS A 214 -10.94 -16.70 -15.82
N ASN A 215 -12.16 -17.15 -15.57
CA ASN A 215 -12.78 -18.23 -16.35
C ASN A 215 -13.02 -17.83 -17.82
N ARG A 216 -13.43 -16.57 -18.06
CA ARG A 216 -13.54 -15.99 -19.41
C ARG A 216 -12.19 -15.98 -20.14
N LEU A 217 -11.13 -15.52 -19.47
CA LEU A 217 -9.79 -15.49 -20.04
C LEU A 217 -9.25 -16.89 -20.35
N ILE A 218 -9.49 -17.88 -19.47
CA ILE A 218 -9.12 -19.28 -19.72
C ILE A 218 -9.80 -19.81 -20.99
N LYS A 219 -11.09 -19.48 -21.20
CA LYS A 219 -11.81 -19.87 -22.41
C LYS A 219 -11.19 -19.25 -23.67
N ASN A 220 -10.93 -17.94 -23.66
CA ASN A 220 -10.32 -17.24 -24.80
C ASN A 220 -8.92 -17.77 -25.12
N CYS A 221 -8.10 -18.07 -24.10
CA CYS A 221 -6.78 -18.67 -24.30
C CYS A 221 -6.85 -20.03 -25.01
N LYS A 222 -7.84 -20.87 -24.69
CA LYS A 222 -8.06 -22.15 -25.37
C LYS A 222 -8.48 -21.96 -26.82
N GLU A 223 -9.32 -20.97 -27.10
CA GLU A 223 -9.77 -20.64 -28.46
C GLU A 223 -8.59 -20.15 -29.33
N HIS A 224 -7.78 -19.21 -28.82
CA HIS A 224 -6.58 -18.76 -29.53
C HIS A 224 -5.54 -19.85 -29.73
N GLN A 225 -5.40 -20.78 -28.77
CA GLN A 225 -4.51 -21.92 -28.94
C GLN A 225 -4.97 -22.83 -30.09
N LEU A 226 -6.28 -23.07 -30.20
CA LEU A 226 -6.85 -23.84 -31.31
C LEU A 226 -6.64 -23.13 -32.66
N GLU A 227 -6.85 -21.82 -32.72
CA GLU A 227 -6.63 -21.01 -33.92
C GLU A 227 -5.15 -21.04 -34.35
N LYS A 228 -4.23 -20.89 -33.40
CA LYS A 228 -2.77 -21.01 -33.63
C LYS A 228 -2.41 -22.37 -34.24
N ASP A 229 -2.97 -23.46 -33.72
CA ASP A 229 -2.71 -24.80 -34.23
C ASP A 229 -3.28 -25.00 -35.64
N GLN A 230 -4.44 -24.40 -35.94
CA GLN A 230 -5.01 -24.41 -37.30
C GLN A 230 -4.16 -23.61 -38.29
N LEU A 231 -3.72 -22.41 -37.92
CA LEU A 231 -2.85 -21.58 -38.75
C LEU A 231 -1.50 -22.24 -39.00
N SER A 232 -0.90 -22.85 -37.96
CA SER A 232 0.35 -23.60 -38.09
C SER A 232 0.24 -24.74 -39.12
N LYS A 233 -0.86 -25.49 -39.11
CA LYS A 233 -1.14 -26.53 -40.11
C LYS A 233 -1.28 -25.95 -41.52
N LYS A 234 -1.95 -24.81 -41.68
CA LYS A 234 -2.09 -24.13 -42.98
C LYS A 234 -0.74 -23.62 -43.50
N CYS A 235 0.09 -23.03 -42.66
CA CYS A 235 1.43 -22.57 -43.06
C CYS A 235 2.30 -23.72 -43.57
N LYS A 236 2.33 -24.85 -42.86
CA LYS A 236 3.08 -26.05 -43.30
C LYS A 236 2.60 -26.55 -44.67
N LYS A 237 1.28 -26.58 -44.90
CA LYS A 237 0.72 -26.97 -46.20
C LYS A 237 1.16 -26.01 -47.31
N LEU A 238 1.12 -24.71 -47.07
CA LEU A 238 1.55 -23.70 -48.04
C LEU A 238 3.06 -23.77 -48.32
N GLU A 239 3.88 -24.06 -47.31
CA GLU A 239 5.32 -24.28 -47.47
C GLU A 239 5.62 -25.49 -48.36
N GLU A 240 4.88 -26.59 -48.19
CA GLU A 240 4.96 -27.77 -49.05
C GLU A 240 4.55 -27.46 -50.50
N GLU A 241 3.42 -26.77 -50.69
CA GLU A 241 2.95 -26.32 -52.02
C GLU A 241 3.98 -25.39 -52.69
N ASN A 242 4.54 -24.43 -51.96
CA ASN A 242 5.57 -23.52 -52.48
C ASN A 242 6.85 -24.28 -52.87
N THR A 243 7.26 -25.26 -52.06
CA THR A 243 8.40 -26.13 -52.40
C THR A 243 8.17 -26.91 -53.69
N GLN A 244 6.95 -27.39 -53.93
CA GLN A 244 6.58 -28.06 -55.19
C GLN A 244 6.59 -27.09 -56.38
N LEU A 245 6.08 -25.88 -56.21
CA LEU A 245 6.09 -24.85 -57.25
C LEU A 245 7.53 -24.46 -57.63
N ILE A 246 8.41 -24.28 -56.64
CA ILE A 246 9.83 -23.99 -56.88
C ILE A 246 10.48 -25.10 -57.71
N LYS A 247 10.18 -26.37 -57.44
CA LYS A 247 10.68 -27.50 -58.24
C LYS A 247 10.19 -27.42 -59.69
N LYS A 248 8.90 -27.21 -59.91
CA LYS A 248 8.31 -27.04 -61.25
C LYS A 248 8.92 -25.85 -62.01
N CYS A 249 9.16 -24.73 -61.35
CA CYS A 249 9.82 -23.57 -61.96
C CYS A 249 11.25 -23.91 -62.43
N LYS A 250 12.00 -24.71 -61.67
CA LYS A 250 13.34 -25.17 -62.09
C LYS A 250 13.27 -26.07 -63.32
N GLU A 251 12.35 -27.03 -63.35
CA GLU A 251 12.14 -27.93 -64.50
C GLU A 251 11.77 -27.13 -65.77
N LEU A 252 10.89 -26.14 -65.64
CA LEU A 252 10.51 -25.27 -66.76
C LEU A 252 11.69 -24.42 -67.26
N GLU A 253 12.53 -23.92 -66.36
CA GLU A 253 13.72 -23.15 -66.73
C GLU A 253 14.76 -24.01 -67.47
N GLU A 254 14.92 -25.28 -67.07
CA GLU A 254 15.74 -26.24 -67.80
C GLU A 254 15.16 -26.55 -69.20
N GLY A 255 13.85 -26.78 -69.29
CA GLY A 255 13.17 -26.98 -70.58
C GLY A 255 13.31 -25.77 -71.51
N LYS A 256 13.22 -24.55 -70.97
CA LYS A 256 13.43 -23.31 -71.73
C LYS A 256 14.85 -23.22 -72.31
N LYS A 257 15.88 -23.56 -71.52
CA LYS A 257 17.27 -23.61 -71.99
C LYS A 257 17.45 -24.61 -73.12
N GLU A 258 16.78 -25.76 -73.05
CA GLU A 258 16.85 -26.78 -74.09
C GLU A 258 16.18 -26.31 -75.40
N ILE A 259 14.99 -25.67 -75.30
CA ILE A 259 14.34 -25.05 -76.45
C ILE A 259 15.26 -24.01 -77.12
N GLU A 260 15.98 -23.21 -76.32
CA GLU A 260 16.91 -22.21 -76.85
C GLU A 260 18.10 -22.84 -77.59
N ARG A 261 18.61 -23.98 -77.11
CA ARG A 261 19.65 -24.76 -77.82
C ARG A 261 19.13 -25.30 -79.15
N LEU A 262 17.97 -25.97 -79.13
CA LEU A 262 17.34 -26.51 -80.34
C LEU A 262 17.03 -25.42 -81.36
N LYS A 263 16.64 -24.23 -80.91
CA LYS A 263 16.44 -23.08 -81.80
C LYS A 263 17.73 -22.66 -82.49
N LYS A 264 18.84 -22.56 -81.76
CA LYS A 264 20.17 -22.24 -82.34
C LYS A 264 20.61 -23.30 -83.36
N ASP A 265 20.40 -24.58 -83.07
CA ASP A 265 20.72 -25.66 -84.00
C ASP A 265 19.83 -25.60 -85.26
N ASN A 266 18.54 -25.32 -85.11
CA ASN A 266 17.61 -25.15 -86.23
C ASN A 266 17.98 -23.96 -87.12
N ASP A 267 18.38 -22.83 -86.53
CA ASP A 267 18.86 -21.65 -87.26
C ASP A 267 20.17 -21.96 -88.03
N ARG A 268 21.08 -22.74 -87.43
CA ARG A 268 22.32 -23.22 -88.09
C ARG A 268 21.99 -24.08 -89.31
N LEU A 269 21.15 -25.11 -89.13
CA LEU A 269 20.75 -26.01 -90.21
C LEU A 269 20.00 -25.27 -91.32
N SER A 270 19.13 -24.33 -90.97
CA SER A 270 18.42 -23.50 -91.94
C SER A 270 19.38 -22.66 -92.79
N SER A 271 20.44 -22.12 -92.17
CA SER A 271 21.49 -21.41 -92.88
C SER A 271 22.25 -22.33 -93.84
N GLU A 272 22.62 -23.52 -93.39
CA GLU A 272 23.32 -24.53 -94.21
C GLU A 272 22.49 -25.00 -95.42
N ILE A 273 21.18 -25.22 -95.24
CA ILE A 273 20.26 -25.51 -96.34
C ILE A 273 20.22 -24.36 -97.35
N ASN A 274 20.17 -23.12 -96.89
CA ASN A 274 20.18 -21.95 -97.77
C ASN A 274 21.50 -21.83 -98.55
N TYR A 275 22.64 -22.11 -97.91
CA TYR A 275 23.94 -22.18 -98.60
C TYR A 275 23.95 -23.26 -99.70
N MET A 276 23.42 -24.45 -99.41
CA MET A 276 23.36 -25.53 -100.40
C MET A 276 22.39 -25.22 -101.57
N LYS A 277 21.31 -24.47 -101.32
CA LYS A 277 20.35 -24.08 -102.37
C LYS A 277 20.88 -23.02 -103.34
N ASN A 278 21.86 -22.21 -102.95
CA ASN A 278 22.44 -21.13 -103.77
C ASN A 278 23.97 -21.28 -103.93
N PRO A 279 24.46 -22.25 -104.73
CA PRO A 279 25.91 -22.50 -104.88
C PRO A 279 26.68 -21.42 -105.67
N ALA A 280 26.00 -20.40 -106.22
CA ALA A 280 26.62 -19.37 -107.07
C ALA A 280 27.36 -18.24 -106.33
N MET A 281 27.50 -18.31 -105.00
CA MET A 281 28.03 -17.22 -104.17
C MET A 281 29.24 -17.63 -103.29
N THR A 282 30.11 -18.50 -103.79
CA THR A 282 31.35 -18.92 -103.10
C THR A 282 32.59 -18.23 -103.69
N SER A 283 32.59 -16.90 -103.73
CA SER A 283 33.84 -16.15 -103.82
C SER A 283 33.65 -14.75 -103.25
N SER A 284 34.47 -14.42 -102.24
CA SER A 284 34.45 -13.20 -101.44
C SER A 284 33.29 -13.09 -100.44
N TYR A 285 33.57 -13.31 -99.16
CA TYR A 285 33.35 -12.31 -98.11
C TYR A 285 33.73 -12.86 -96.73
N SER A 286 34.82 -12.35 -96.19
CA SER A 286 35.19 -12.40 -94.78
C SER A 286 34.35 -11.35 -94.01
N GLY A 287 33.17 -11.76 -93.53
CA GLY A 287 32.26 -10.89 -92.79
C GLY A 287 32.18 -11.25 -91.30
N ARG A 288 32.84 -10.46 -90.45
CA ARG A 288 32.73 -10.50 -88.97
C ARG A 288 31.26 -10.42 -88.53
N TYR A 289 30.72 -11.50 -87.99
CA TYR A 289 29.49 -11.45 -87.21
C TYR A 289 29.82 -11.08 -85.76
N ARG A 290 29.54 -9.81 -85.40
CA ARG A 290 29.44 -9.37 -84.00
C ARG A 290 28.12 -9.89 -83.44
N TYR A 291 28.19 -10.82 -82.49
CA TYR A 291 27.09 -11.12 -81.58
C TYR A 291 26.85 -9.89 -80.70
N SER A 292 25.73 -9.19 -80.95
CA SER A 292 25.24 -8.07 -80.16
C SER A 292 23.95 -8.48 -79.48
N SER A 293 24.04 -8.97 -78.24
CA SER A 293 22.91 -9.02 -77.31
C SER A 293 23.41 -9.17 -75.88
N TYR A 294 24.13 -8.17 -75.38
CA TYR A 294 24.22 -7.94 -73.95
C TYR A 294 23.03 -7.06 -73.59
N ASN A 295 22.04 -7.62 -72.87
CA ASN A 295 21.18 -6.79 -72.04
C ASN A 295 22.12 -6.04 -71.09
N PRO A 296 22.19 -4.70 -71.10
CA PRO A 296 22.95 -4.00 -70.08
C PRO A 296 22.30 -4.37 -68.76
N VAL A 297 23.01 -5.18 -67.96
CA VAL A 297 22.72 -5.33 -66.54
C VAL A 297 22.71 -3.90 -66.03
N GLN A 298 21.52 -3.39 -65.70
CA GLN A 298 21.40 -2.09 -65.05
C GLN A 298 22.22 -2.23 -63.77
N GLN A 299 23.42 -1.68 -63.78
CA GLN A 299 24.27 -1.67 -62.61
C GLN A 299 23.55 -0.77 -61.61
N ASN A 300 23.00 -1.37 -60.55
CA ASN A 300 22.39 -0.63 -59.47
C ASN A 300 23.41 0.39 -58.98
N LYS A 301 23.01 1.66 -58.87
CA LYS A 301 23.90 2.71 -58.39
C LYS A 301 24.16 2.43 -56.90
N PRO A 302 25.41 2.20 -56.47
CA PRO A 302 25.69 1.94 -55.07
C PRO A 302 25.49 3.23 -54.26
N VAL A 303 24.83 3.08 -53.11
CA VAL A 303 24.53 4.15 -52.15
C VAL A 303 25.22 3.80 -50.85
N THR A 304 26.24 4.56 -50.48
CA THR A 304 26.99 4.29 -49.25
C THR A 304 26.48 5.14 -48.09
N THR A 305 26.24 4.49 -46.95
CA THR A 305 25.93 5.15 -45.67
C THR A 305 26.82 4.57 -44.58
N GLN A 306 27.13 5.37 -43.57
CA GLN A 306 27.83 4.92 -42.38
C GLN A 306 26.83 4.65 -41.26
N VAL A 307 27.10 3.62 -40.46
CA VAL A 307 26.31 3.27 -39.27
C VAL A 307 27.22 3.27 -38.06
N TYR A 308 26.90 4.11 -37.10
CA TYR A 308 27.62 4.20 -35.84
C TYR A 308 26.75 3.69 -34.69
N CYS A 309 27.30 2.74 -33.93
CA CYS A 309 26.64 2.21 -32.74
C CYS A 309 27.59 2.32 -31.54
N PRO A 310 27.36 3.27 -30.61
CA PRO A 310 28.29 3.59 -29.52
C PRO A 310 28.45 2.45 -28.50
N ARG A 311 27.39 1.65 -28.30
CA ARG A 311 27.40 0.48 -27.42
C ARG A 311 27.36 -0.77 -28.28
N LYS A 312 28.37 -1.64 -28.13
CA LYS A 312 28.33 -2.97 -28.73
C LYS A 312 27.62 -3.92 -27.79
N SER A 313 26.45 -4.38 -28.17
CA SER A 313 25.71 -5.45 -27.50
C SER A 313 25.09 -6.40 -28.51
N GLU A 314 24.75 -7.61 -28.09
CA GLU A 314 24.02 -8.56 -28.93
C GLU A 314 22.73 -7.95 -29.50
N LEU A 315 22.02 -7.18 -28.67
CA LEU A 315 20.83 -6.44 -29.07
C LEU A 315 21.11 -5.46 -30.23
N THR A 316 22.21 -4.70 -30.16
CA THR A 316 22.57 -3.78 -31.26
C THR A 316 22.92 -4.51 -32.54
N THR A 317 23.61 -5.66 -32.45
CA THR A 317 23.94 -6.47 -33.63
C THR A 317 22.67 -6.99 -34.30
N ASN A 318 21.69 -7.46 -33.52
CA ASN A 318 20.42 -7.95 -34.03
C ASN A 318 19.62 -6.83 -34.71
N VAL A 319 19.52 -5.67 -34.05
CA VAL A 319 18.85 -4.48 -34.59
C VAL A 319 19.50 -4.02 -35.90
N VAL A 320 20.82 -3.94 -35.94
CA VAL A 320 21.58 -3.53 -37.13
C VAL A 320 21.37 -4.52 -38.28
N SER A 321 21.44 -5.82 -38.01
CA SER A 321 21.24 -6.87 -39.02
C SER A 321 19.84 -6.83 -39.64
N GLU A 322 18.81 -6.68 -38.80
CA GLU A 322 17.42 -6.62 -39.23
C GLU A 322 17.09 -5.31 -39.98
N LEU A 323 17.59 -4.17 -39.47
CA LEU A 323 17.48 -2.88 -40.14
C LEU A 323 18.17 -2.91 -41.52
N SER A 324 19.39 -3.45 -41.58
CA SER A 324 20.16 -3.57 -42.82
C SER A 324 19.42 -4.41 -43.86
N SER A 325 18.92 -5.57 -43.45
CA SER A 325 18.14 -6.47 -44.32
C SER A 325 16.87 -5.77 -44.85
N THR A 326 16.15 -5.06 -43.98
CA THR A 326 14.92 -4.36 -44.33
C THR A 326 15.17 -3.20 -45.30
N LEU A 327 16.17 -2.36 -45.01
CA LEU A 327 16.56 -1.26 -45.88
C LEU A 327 17.08 -1.75 -47.23
N GLN A 328 17.87 -2.83 -47.25
CA GLN A 328 18.37 -3.42 -48.50
C GLN A 328 17.21 -3.83 -49.40
N LEU A 329 16.22 -4.54 -48.86
CA LEU A 329 15.05 -4.98 -49.62
C LEU A 329 14.25 -3.79 -50.18
N GLN A 330 14.05 -2.74 -49.38
CA GLN A 330 13.34 -1.55 -49.85
C GLN A 330 14.13 -0.76 -50.90
N MET A 331 15.44 -0.60 -50.73
CA MET A 331 16.28 0.13 -51.70
C MET A 331 16.47 -0.64 -53.00
N LEU A 332 16.51 -1.98 -52.97
CA LEU A 332 16.53 -2.81 -54.16
C LEU A 332 15.27 -2.64 -55.01
N SER A 333 14.10 -2.42 -54.39
CA SER A 333 12.87 -2.12 -55.13
C SER A 333 12.98 -0.84 -55.96
N TRP A 334 13.96 0.02 -55.67
CA TRP A 334 14.24 1.29 -56.33
C TRP A 334 15.52 1.26 -57.19
N ASN A 335 16.07 0.07 -57.47
CA ASN A 335 17.32 -0.12 -58.23
C ASN A 335 18.56 0.55 -57.60
N LEU A 336 18.56 0.69 -56.28
CA LEU A 336 19.69 1.20 -55.51
C LEU A 336 20.33 0.05 -54.73
N GLU A 337 21.65 -0.03 -54.76
CA GLU A 337 22.41 -0.99 -53.95
C GLU A 337 22.91 -0.28 -52.69
N LEU A 338 22.29 -0.55 -51.54
CA LEU A 338 22.74 0.03 -50.28
C LEU A 338 24.04 -0.65 -49.81
N VAL A 339 25.01 0.15 -49.40
CA VAL A 339 26.27 -0.29 -48.78
C VAL A 339 26.38 0.38 -47.41
N MET A 340 26.19 -0.39 -46.34
CA MET A 340 26.29 0.09 -44.96
C MET A 340 27.69 -0.17 -44.40
N GLN A 341 28.43 0.89 -44.10
CA GLN A 341 29.74 0.80 -43.46
C GLN A 341 29.59 0.96 -41.94
N MET A 342 29.93 -0.09 -41.17
CA MET A 342 29.95 0.01 -39.72
C MET A 342 31.14 0.84 -39.25
N CYS A 343 30.89 1.78 -38.35
CA CYS A 343 31.90 2.58 -37.68
C CYS A 343 31.93 2.18 -36.20
N ASP A 344 33.11 1.84 -35.71
CA ASP A 344 33.33 1.46 -34.31
C ASP A 344 33.64 2.68 -33.44
N MET A 345 34.24 3.70 -34.03
CA MET A 345 34.69 4.91 -33.34
C MET A 345 34.19 6.15 -34.07
N PRO A 346 33.83 7.24 -33.34
CA PRO A 346 33.40 8.48 -33.98
C PRO A 346 34.44 9.09 -34.94
N SER A 347 35.73 8.84 -34.70
CA SER A 347 36.82 9.31 -35.57
C SER A 347 36.84 8.68 -36.97
N GLN A 348 36.11 7.57 -37.18
CA GLN A 348 35.97 6.90 -38.49
C GLN A 348 34.82 7.48 -39.32
N ILE A 349 34.00 8.35 -38.72
CA ILE A 349 32.83 8.93 -39.37
C ILE A 349 33.28 10.01 -40.36
N SER A 350 32.96 9.81 -41.63
CA SER A 350 33.19 10.78 -42.70
C SER A 350 32.07 11.81 -42.73
N ARG A 351 32.42 13.08 -42.87
CA ARG A 351 31.46 14.18 -43.04
C ARG A 351 30.82 14.21 -44.44
N SER A 352 31.34 13.44 -45.39
CA SER A 352 30.88 13.42 -46.78
C SER A 352 29.82 12.35 -47.06
N LEU A 353 29.49 11.51 -46.07
CA LEU A 353 28.54 10.43 -46.21
C LEU A 353 27.39 10.64 -45.22
N PRO A 354 26.18 10.13 -45.52
CA PRO A 354 25.12 10.03 -44.52
C PRO A 354 25.55 9.11 -43.38
N VAL A 355 25.24 9.51 -42.16
CA VAL A 355 25.60 8.79 -40.94
C VAL A 355 24.32 8.47 -40.18
N ILE A 356 24.14 7.20 -39.85
CA ILE A 356 23.04 6.70 -39.04
C ILE A 356 23.60 6.35 -37.67
N VAL A 357 23.20 7.08 -36.65
CA VAL A 357 23.58 6.82 -35.25
C VAL A 357 22.48 6.00 -34.60
N ILE A 358 22.80 4.79 -34.16
CA ILE A 358 21.83 3.90 -33.50
C ILE A 358 21.87 4.14 -32.00
N CYS A 359 20.74 4.53 -31.45
CA CYS A 359 20.51 4.71 -30.03
C CYS A 359 19.44 3.73 -29.54
N LEU A 360 19.82 2.76 -28.71
CA LEU A 360 18.86 1.90 -28.03
C LEU A 360 18.35 2.63 -26.78
N ASN A 361 17.08 3.04 -26.79
CA ASN A 361 16.46 3.75 -25.67
C ASN A 361 16.04 2.76 -24.58
N ALA A 362 16.92 2.56 -23.59
CA ALA A 362 16.70 1.62 -22.49
C ALA A 362 16.16 2.32 -21.23
N SER A 363 16.45 3.61 -21.02
CA SER A 363 16.10 4.28 -19.75
C SER A 363 15.69 5.73 -19.91
N ARG A 364 16.55 6.57 -20.51
CA ARG A 364 16.39 8.02 -20.51
C ARG A 364 16.75 8.61 -21.87
N LEU A 365 15.73 8.87 -22.67
CA LEU A 365 15.83 9.35 -24.04
C LEU A 365 16.92 10.42 -24.25
N GLY A 366 16.88 11.52 -23.50
CA GLY A 366 17.86 12.62 -23.64
C GLY A 366 19.30 12.20 -23.33
N THR A 367 19.51 11.51 -22.21
CA THR A 367 20.85 11.06 -21.79
C THR A 367 21.42 10.00 -22.73
N ASP A 368 20.59 9.05 -23.16
CA ASP A 368 21.01 7.97 -24.04
C ASP A 368 21.37 8.52 -25.44
N VAL A 369 20.57 9.43 -25.99
CA VAL A 369 20.85 10.06 -27.29
C VAL A 369 22.06 11.01 -27.21
N SER A 370 22.17 11.83 -26.16
CA SER A 370 23.34 12.70 -25.96
C SER A 370 24.63 11.89 -25.87
N SER A 371 24.61 10.76 -25.15
CA SER A 371 25.75 9.84 -25.08
C SER A 371 26.05 9.19 -26.43
N ALA A 372 25.02 8.87 -27.22
CA ALA A 372 25.20 8.25 -28.53
C ALA A 372 25.79 9.19 -29.58
N LEU A 373 25.52 10.50 -29.45
CA LEU A 373 26.07 11.54 -30.31
C LEU A 373 27.45 12.02 -29.87
N GLN A 374 27.97 11.55 -28.73
CA GLN A 374 29.25 12.02 -28.20
C GLN A 374 30.40 11.76 -29.18
N GLY A 375 31.02 12.83 -29.68
CA GLY A 375 32.13 12.78 -30.64
C GLY A 375 31.70 12.58 -32.10
N VAL A 376 30.41 12.39 -32.38
CA VAL A 376 29.88 12.36 -33.75
C VAL A 376 29.88 13.79 -34.29
N PRO A 377 30.41 14.06 -35.50
CA PRO A 377 30.39 15.40 -36.07
C PRO A 377 28.95 15.85 -36.30
N ALA A 378 28.54 16.93 -35.65
CA ALA A 378 27.22 17.52 -35.85
C ALA A 378 27.05 18.01 -37.29
N GLY A 379 25.91 17.70 -37.91
CA GLY A 379 25.63 18.11 -39.28
C GLY A 379 24.32 17.53 -39.83
N PRO A 380 23.78 18.15 -40.90
CA PRO A 380 22.53 17.71 -41.51
C PRO A 380 22.63 16.30 -42.11
N ASN A 381 23.84 15.80 -42.36
CA ASN A 381 24.10 14.44 -42.83
C ASN A 381 24.09 13.39 -41.71
N VAL A 382 23.66 13.73 -40.49
CA VAL A 382 23.51 12.78 -39.37
C VAL A 382 22.03 12.54 -39.08
N ALA A 383 21.62 11.27 -39.04
CA ALA A 383 20.33 10.83 -38.55
C ALA A 383 20.51 10.02 -37.27
N VAL A 384 19.67 10.29 -36.26
CA VAL A 384 19.62 9.50 -35.02
C VAL A 384 18.43 8.56 -35.10
N LEU A 385 18.69 7.26 -35.06
CA LEU A 385 17.69 6.22 -34.97
C LEU A 385 17.52 5.78 -33.52
N ILE A 386 16.33 5.96 -32.99
CA ILE A 386 15.98 5.67 -31.59
C ILE A 386 15.13 4.41 -31.56
N PHE A 387 15.70 3.30 -31.08
CA PHE A 387 14.97 2.05 -30.93
C PHE A 387 14.37 1.96 -29.52
N HIS A 388 13.04 1.96 -29.46
CA HIS A 388 12.27 1.71 -28.24
C HIS A 388 12.17 0.21 -28.00
N HIS A 389 12.95 -0.27 -27.02
CA HIS A 389 12.93 -1.67 -26.59
C HIS A 389 11.78 -1.95 -25.62
N LYS A 390 10.55 -1.84 -26.12
CA LYS A 390 9.32 -1.98 -25.33
C LYS A 390 8.23 -2.68 -26.14
N ASP A 391 7.24 -3.22 -25.46
CA ASP A 391 6.05 -3.72 -26.13
C ASP A 391 5.27 -2.60 -26.84
N LEU A 392 4.54 -2.98 -27.91
CA LEU A 392 3.79 -2.06 -28.78
C LEU A 392 2.87 -1.10 -28.02
N HIS A 393 2.21 -1.56 -26.96
CA HIS A 393 1.30 -0.76 -26.14
C HIS A 393 2.02 0.23 -25.20
N ALA A 394 3.32 0.07 -25.00
CA ALA A 394 4.17 0.89 -24.15
C ALA A 394 5.11 1.82 -24.95
N LEU A 395 4.91 1.90 -26.27
CA LEU A 395 5.61 2.85 -27.13
C LEU A 395 5.22 4.29 -26.76
N PRO A 396 6.13 5.26 -26.94
CA PRO A 396 5.84 6.65 -26.63
C PRO A 396 4.71 7.19 -27.51
N SER A 397 3.81 7.96 -26.92
CA SER A 397 2.71 8.63 -27.63
C SER A 397 3.15 9.88 -28.40
N GLN A 398 4.35 10.39 -28.11
CA GLN A 398 4.96 11.53 -28.77
C GLN A 398 6.28 11.12 -29.41
N SER A 399 6.60 11.71 -30.55
CA SER A 399 7.85 11.52 -31.25
C SER A 399 9.02 12.18 -30.50
N SER A 400 10.20 11.55 -30.60
CA SER A 400 11.39 11.96 -29.85
C SER A 400 11.94 13.31 -30.28
N ASP A 401 11.71 13.72 -31.53
CA ASP A 401 12.07 15.05 -32.06
C ASP A 401 11.43 16.21 -31.27
N ARG A 402 10.24 16.01 -30.72
CA ARG A 402 9.54 17.01 -29.89
C ARG A 402 10.10 17.13 -28.48
N VAL A 403 10.70 16.04 -27.99
CA VAL A 403 11.26 15.96 -26.63
C VAL A 403 12.72 16.43 -26.62
N LEU A 404 13.47 16.11 -27.67
CA LEU A 404 14.90 16.40 -27.82
C LEU A 404 15.14 17.82 -28.34
N THR A 405 15.00 18.82 -27.46
CA THR A 405 15.11 20.26 -27.81
C THR A 405 16.47 20.91 -27.52
N GLY A 406 17.42 20.15 -26.95
CA GLY A 406 18.79 20.61 -26.68
C GLY A 406 19.58 21.07 -27.93
N PRO A 407 20.54 21.99 -27.75
CA PRO A 407 21.34 22.55 -28.86
C PRO A 407 22.12 21.48 -29.64
N GLU A 408 22.51 20.39 -29.01
CA GLU A 408 23.18 19.24 -29.62
C GLU A 408 22.33 18.53 -30.69
N TYR A 409 21.00 18.61 -30.59
CA TYR A 409 20.08 17.94 -31.51
C TYR A 409 19.67 18.82 -32.69
N LYS A 410 19.82 20.15 -32.55
CA LYS A 410 19.42 21.15 -33.57
C LYS A 410 20.15 20.99 -34.91
N HIS A 411 21.33 20.39 -34.86
CA HIS A 411 22.19 20.21 -36.03
C HIS A 411 22.07 18.84 -36.67
N VAL A 412 21.29 17.92 -36.08
CA VAL A 412 21.02 16.59 -36.63
C VAL A 412 19.97 16.73 -37.74
N GLY A 413 20.18 16.05 -38.87
CA GLY A 413 19.27 16.12 -40.02
C GLY A 413 17.93 15.40 -39.81
N ALA A 414 17.93 14.32 -39.02
CA ALA A 414 16.70 13.60 -38.69
C ALA A 414 16.79 12.91 -37.33
N ILE A 415 15.68 12.87 -36.59
CA ILE A 415 15.49 12.06 -35.39
C ILE A 415 14.33 11.12 -35.68
N ILE A 416 14.60 9.82 -35.66
CA ILE A 416 13.69 8.80 -36.18
C ILE A 416 13.43 7.76 -35.10
N ASP A 417 12.16 7.58 -34.73
CA ASP A 417 11.72 6.59 -33.76
C ASP A 417 11.41 5.25 -34.42
N MET A 418 11.90 4.16 -33.84
CA MET A 418 11.59 2.79 -34.24
C MET A 418 11.25 1.94 -33.03
N ALA A 419 10.38 0.95 -33.24
CA ALA A 419 9.99 -0.03 -32.24
C ALA A 419 10.68 -1.37 -32.53
N TYR A 420 11.28 -1.96 -31.51
CA TYR A 420 11.95 -3.25 -31.59
C TYR A 420 11.81 -4.00 -30.28
N LEU A 421 11.61 -5.31 -30.30
CA LEU A 421 11.66 -6.14 -29.10
C LEU A 421 12.44 -7.42 -29.40
N THR A 422 13.38 -7.82 -28.53
CA THR A 422 14.25 -8.98 -28.77
C THR A 422 13.48 -10.26 -29.11
N THR A 423 12.30 -10.44 -28.52
CA THR A 423 11.47 -11.63 -28.73
C THR A 423 10.62 -11.57 -30.00
N LYS A 424 10.44 -10.39 -30.60
CA LYS A 424 9.55 -10.15 -31.76
C LYS A 424 10.26 -9.60 -33.00
N GLY A 425 11.48 -9.06 -32.86
CA GLY A 425 12.16 -8.31 -33.90
C GLY A 425 11.64 -6.88 -34.04
N MET A 426 11.83 -6.28 -35.22
CA MET A 426 11.20 -5.03 -35.62
C MET A 426 9.70 -5.23 -35.81
N TYR A 427 8.90 -4.36 -35.20
CA TYR A 427 7.45 -4.42 -35.37
C TYR A 427 7.00 -4.05 -36.78
N SER A 428 5.98 -4.74 -37.31
CA SER A 428 5.23 -4.29 -38.48
C SER A 428 4.15 -3.28 -38.03
N CYS A 429 4.57 -2.05 -37.79
CA CYS A 429 3.70 -0.96 -37.32
C CYS A 429 3.93 0.34 -38.10
N GLU A 430 2.96 1.26 -38.02
CA GLU A 430 3.01 2.56 -38.70
C GLU A 430 4.27 3.37 -38.37
N MET A 431 4.70 3.35 -37.10
CA MET A 431 5.93 4.01 -36.64
C MET A 431 7.15 3.53 -37.44
N ASN A 432 7.33 2.21 -37.56
CA ASN A 432 8.48 1.63 -38.28
C ASN A 432 8.38 1.86 -39.78
N ASN A 433 7.18 1.81 -40.37
CA ASN A 433 6.99 2.10 -41.78
C ASN A 433 7.39 3.54 -42.12
N LYS A 434 6.88 4.51 -41.34
CA LYS A 434 7.23 5.93 -41.48
C LYS A 434 8.72 6.18 -41.22
N ALA A 435 9.30 5.49 -40.24
CA ALA A 435 10.72 5.59 -39.93
C ALA A 435 11.61 5.12 -41.10
N LEU A 436 11.25 4.00 -41.73
CA LEU A 436 11.96 3.49 -42.91
C LEU A 436 11.84 4.45 -44.09
N GLU A 437 10.64 4.96 -44.37
CA GLU A 437 10.43 5.96 -45.42
C GLU A 437 11.30 7.21 -45.20
N THR A 438 11.27 7.75 -43.98
CA THR A 438 12.07 8.93 -43.58
C THR A 438 13.56 8.64 -43.69
N LEU A 439 14.01 7.45 -43.28
CA LEU A 439 15.41 7.06 -43.32
C LEU A 439 15.90 6.90 -44.76
N ILE A 440 15.10 6.31 -45.65
CA ILE A 440 15.49 6.17 -47.05
C ILE A 440 15.54 7.53 -47.74
N GLU A 441 14.58 8.43 -47.48
CA GLU A 441 14.62 9.81 -47.98
C GLU A 441 15.84 10.56 -47.48
N PHE A 442 16.19 10.39 -46.20
CA PHE A 442 17.39 10.94 -45.61
C PHE A 442 18.66 10.45 -46.33
N ILE A 443 18.81 9.13 -46.52
CA ILE A 443 19.96 8.56 -47.23
C ILE A 443 20.04 9.11 -48.66
N LYS A 444 18.93 9.12 -49.40
CA LYS A 444 18.89 9.65 -50.77
C LYS A 444 19.37 11.10 -50.88
N THR A 445 18.86 11.95 -50.00
CA THR A 445 19.14 13.38 -50.00
C THR A 445 20.62 13.67 -49.72
N HIS A 446 21.24 12.85 -48.87
CA HIS A 446 22.61 13.08 -48.38
C HIS A 446 23.68 12.21 -49.06
N SER A 447 23.30 11.26 -49.91
CA SER A 447 24.23 10.43 -50.71
C SER A 447 24.64 11.06 -52.05
N HIS A 448 24.31 12.33 -52.32
CA HIS A 448 24.59 13.01 -53.60
C HIS A 448 24.13 12.20 -54.83
N LEU A 449 22.96 11.56 -54.74
CA LEU A 449 22.41 10.71 -55.79
C LEU A 449 21.76 11.48 -56.93
#